data_AF-A0A0G1N973-F1
#
_entry.id   AF-A0A0G1N973-F1
#
_cell.length_a   1.000
_cell.length_b   1.000
_cell.length_c   1.000
_cell.angle_alpha   90.00
_cell.angle_beta   90.00
_cell.angle_gamma   90.00
#
_symmetry.space_group_name_H-M   'P 1'
#
loop_
_entity.id
_entity.type
_entity.pdbx_description
1 polymer ?
#
loop_
_entity_poly.entity_id
_entity_poly.type
_entity_poly.pdbx_seq_one_letter_code
_entity_poly.pdbx_strand_id
1 'polypeptide(L)'
;MSTAEQIKSRLDITDVVQSYIKLQKAGANFKANCPFHNEKTPSFFVSPARQSWHCFGCSRGGDMFSFVMEIEGVDFLESLKILADRAGVEVEKIDKNRQNERLRLLQLMDEAVKLE
;
A
#
# COMPACT_ATOMS: atom_id res chain seq x y z
N MET A 1 -0.82 -2.83 -17.97
CA MET A 1 -0.24 -2.88 -16.61
C MET A 1 -0.83 -1.75 -15.82
N SER A 2 -1.52 -2.07 -14.72
CA SER A 2 -2.02 -1.08 -13.76
C SER A 2 -0.86 -0.32 -13.09
N THR A 3 -1.12 0.88 -12.57
CA THR A 3 -0.14 1.66 -11.81
C THR A 3 0.47 0.84 -10.66
N ALA A 4 -0.35 0.07 -9.94
CA ALA A 4 0.11 -0.80 -8.85
C ALA A 4 1.09 -1.89 -9.34
N GLU A 5 0.82 -2.52 -10.49
CA GLU A 5 1.74 -3.50 -11.09
C GLU A 5 3.06 -2.86 -11.56
N GLN A 6 3.00 -1.63 -12.08
CA GLN A 6 4.20 -0.90 -12.47
C GLN A 6 5.09 -0.59 -11.27
N ILE A 7 4.49 -0.19 -10.14
CA ILE A 7 5.21 0.03 -8.89
C ILE A 7 5.84 -1.28 -8.39
N LYS A 8 5.05 -2.37 -8.34
CA LYS A 8 5.53 -3.68 -7.89
C LYS A 8 6.66 -4.25 -8.75
N SER A 9 6.77 -3.84 -10.01
CA SER A 9 7.88 -4.28 -10.88
C SER A 9 9.14 -3.42 -10.74
N ARG A 10 9.05 -2.25 -10.10
CA ARG A 10 10.18 -1.32 -9.93
C ARG A 10 10.75 -1.26 -8.52
N LEU A 11 9.95 -1.59 -7.51
CA LEU A 11 10.36 -1.55 -6.11
C LEU A 11 10.45 -2.96 -5.52
N ASP A 12 11.48 -3.18 -4.71
CA ASP A 12 11.58 -4.36 -3.86
C ASP A 12 11.00 -4.05 -2.47
N ILE A 13 10.20 -4.97 -1.92
CA ILE A 13 9.63 -4.80 -0.59
C ILE A 13 10.69 -4.64 0.50
N THR A 14 11.85 -5.27 0.34
CA THR A 14 12.97 -5.19 1.29
C THR A 14 13.48 -3.77 1.36
N ASP A 15 13.66 -3.12 0.21
CA ASP A 15 14.15 -1.74 0.12
C ASP A 15 13.11 -0.77 0.70
N VAL A 16 11.83 -0.97 0.38
CA VAL A 16 10.74 -0.19 0.94
C VAL A 16 10.75 -0.29 2.47
N VAL A 17 10.77 -1.50 3.04
CA VAL A 17 10.75 -1.68 4.50
C VAL A 17 12.03 -1.18 5.16
N GLN A 18 13.19 -1.40 4.54
CA GLN A 18 14.49 -0.92 5.07
C GLN A 18 14.58 0.60 5.15
N SER A 19 13.82 1.33 4.33
CA SER A 19 13.74 2.79 4.43
C SER A 19 13.08 3.27 5.74
N TYR A 20 12.31 2.41 6.42
CA TYR A 20 11.59 2.73 7.66
C TYR A 20 12.23 2.10 8.89
N ILE A 21 12.63 0.84 8.81
CA ILE A 21 13.13 0.08 9.95
C ILE A 21 14.40 -0.70 9.59
N LYS A 22 15.27 -0.86 10.57
CA LYS A 22 16.51 -1.64 10.39
C LYS A 22 16.18 -3.13 10.32
N LEU A 23 16.42 -3.73 9.16
CA LEU A 23 16.29 -5.17 8.95
C LEU A 23 17.60 -5.90 9.25
N GLN A 24 17.49 -7.11 9.81
CA GLN A 24 18.58 -8.05 10.01
C GLN A 24 18.37 -9.28 9.13
N LYS A 25 19.45 -9.80 8.52
CA LYS A 25 19.36 -11.00 7.67
C LYS A 25 19.00 -12.23 8.50
N ALA A 26 18.09 -13.05 8.00
CA ALA A 26 17.62 -14.30 8.61
C ALA A 26 17.42 -15.37 7.53
N GLY A 27 18.53 -16.03 7.14
CA GLY A 27 18.52 -16.97 6.02
C GLY A 27 18.23 -16.27 4.70
N ALA A 28 17.20 -16.74 3.99
CA ALA A 28 16.70 -16.13 2.76
C ALA A 28 15.78 -14.91 2.99
N ASN A 29 15.35 -14.70 4.23
CA ASN A 29 14.45 -13.62 4.62
C ASN A 29 15.20 -12.57 5.45
N PHE A 30 14.48 -11.52 5.82
CA PHE A 30 14.92 -10.52 6.78
C PHE A 30 13.99 -10.51 7.98
N LYS A 31 14.48 -10.06 9.13
CA LYS A 31 13.71 -9.92 10.36
C LYS A 31 13.99 -8.61 11.09
N ALA A 32 13.02 -8.17 11.90
CA ALA A 32 13.12 -7.04 12.82
C ALA A 32 12.13 -7.21 13.99
N ASN A 33 12.22 -6.34 14.99
CA ASN A 33 11.09 -6.14 15.90
C ASN A 33 9.98 -5.43 15.13
N CYS A 34 8.75 -5.85 15.36
CA CYS A 34 7.58 -5.31 14.68
C CYS A 34 7.37 -3.83 15.05
N PRO A 35 7.21 -2.94 14.06
CA PRO A 35 6.90 -1.53 14.33
C PRO A 35 5.44 -1.33 14.79
N PHE A 36 4.58 -2.35 14.65
CA PHE A 36 3.14 -2.25 14.86
C PHE A 36 2.66 -2.74 16.22
N HIS A 37 3.54 -3.37 17.01
CA HIS A 37 3.24 -3.76 18.38
C HIS A 37 4.54 -3.83 19.20
N ASN A 38 4.42 -3.70 20.52
CA ASN A 38 5.59 -3.69 21.39
C ASN A 38 6.04 -5.12 21.72
N GLU A 39 7.26 -5.47 21.35
CA GLU A 39 7.86 -6.79 21.60
C GLU A 39 9.37 -6.70 21.90
N LYS A 40 9.89 -7.72 22.61
CA LYS A 40 11.32 -7.83 22.93
C LYS A 40 12.10 -8.69 21.94
N THR A 41 11.42 -9.61 21.26
CA THR A 41 12.01 -10.59 20.33
C THR A 41 11.55 -10.29 18.91
N PRO A 42 12.42 -10.37 17.89
CA PRO A 42 12.03 -10.12 16.50
C PRO A 42 10.96 -11.10 16.02
N SER A 43 9.75 -10.63 15.70
CA SER A 43 8.70 -11.43 15.06
C SER A 43 8.27 -10.93 13.68
N PHE A 44 8.79 -9.77 13.24
CA PHE A 44 8.52 -9.21 11.93
C PHE A 44 9.48 -9.77 10.90
N PHE A 45 8.97 -10.35 9.82
CA PHE A 45 9.75 -10.94 8.73
C PHE A 45 9.38 -10.35 7.39
N VAL A 46 10.39 -10.16 6.53
CA VAL A 46 10.24 -9.74 5.13
C VAL A 46 10.80 -10.84 4.24
N SER A 47 10.03 -11.25 3.23
CA SER A 47 10.43 -12.25 2.26
C SER A 47 10.63 -11.59 0.88
N PRO A 48 11.89 -11.42 0.43
CA PRO A 48 12.17 -10.88 -0.91
C PRO A 48 11.58 -11.76 -2.01
N ALA A 49 11.67 -13.08 -1.87
CA ALA A 49 11.15 -14.01 -2.87
C ALA A 49 9.63 -13.92 -3.06
N ARG A 50 8.89 -13.62 -1.98
CA ARG A 50 7.42 -13.49 -2.02
C ARG A 50 6.94 -12.05 -2.18
N GLN A 51 7.86 -11.07 -2.15
CA GLN A 51 7.55 -9.65 -2.11
C GLN A 51 6.49 -9.31 -1.03
N SER A 52 6.64 -9.91 0.15
CA SER A 52 5.66 -9.82 1.24
C SER A 52 6.32 -9.72 2.62
N TRP A 53 5.61 -9.13 3.58
CA TRP A 53 5.99 -9.10 5.00
C TRP A 53 4.93 -9.78 5.86
N HIS A 54 5.35 -10.28 7.02
CA HIS A 54 4.45 -10.85 8.03
C HIS A 54 5.07 -10.73 9.41
N CYS A 55 4.27 -10.33 10.39
CA CYS A 55 4.62 -10.36 11.79
C CYS A 55 3.94 -11.55 12.48
N PHE A 56 4.74 -12.49 12.98
CA PHE A 56 4.24 -13.67 13.68
C PHE A 56 3.77 -13.39 15.11
N GLY A 57 4.05 -12.20 15.66
CA GLY A 57 3.59 -11.79 16.99
C GLY A 57 2.18 -11.18 16.99
N CYS A 58 1.84 -10.38 15.98
CA CYS A 58 0.53 -9.71 15.87
C CYS A 58 -0.30 -10.12 14.66
N SER A 59 0.17 -11.09 13.86
CA SER A 59 -0.50 -11.64 12.67
C SER A 59 -0.80 -10.65 11.55
N ARG A 60 -0.19 -9.45 11.57
CA ARG A 60 -0.29 -8.49 10.46
C ARG A 60 0.68 -8.87 9.35
N GLY A 61 0.30 -8.62 8.11
CA GLY A 61 1.13 -8.90 6.95
C GLY A 61 0.55 -8.38 5.65
N GLY A 62 1.28 -8.57 4.58
CA GLY A 62 0.85 -8.26 3.22
C GLY A 62 2.02 -7.83 2.34
N ASP A 63 1.78 -6.91 1.42
CA ASP A 63 2.76 -6.41 0.48
C ASP A 63 3.31 -5.03 0.88
N MET A 64 4.09 -4.42 -0.01
CA MET A 64 4.65 -3.08 0.21
C MET A 64 3.58 -2.00 0.46
N PHE A 65 2.39 -2.12 -0.14
CA PHE A 65 1.31 -1.15 0.06
C PHE A 65 0.72 -1.32 1.44
N SER A 66 0.44 -2.56 1.86
CA SER A 66 -0.07 -2.80 3.21
C SER A 66 0.92 -2.35 4.28
N PHE A 67 2.23 -2.52 4.04
CA PHE A 67 3.24 -1.98 4.96
C PHE A 67 3.18 -0.46 5.07
N VAL A 68 3.15 0.25 3.94
CA VAL A 68 3.11 1.72 3.91
C VAL A 68 1.82 2.26 4.53
N MET A 69 0.68 1.63 4.23
CA MET A 69 -0.61 1.99 4.86
C MET A 69 -0.53 1.89 6.38
N GLU A 70 0.01 0.79 6.90
CA GLU A 70 0.12 0.57 8.35
C GLU A 70 1.13 1.49 9.02
N ILE A 71 2.29 1.75 8.39
CA ILE A 71 3.37 2.53 9.02
C ILE A 71 3.13 4.05 8.95
N GLU A 72 2.50 4.54 7.89
CA GLU A 72 2.17 5.96 7.70
C GLU A 72 0.75 6.30 8.18
N GLY A 73 -0.10 5.29 8.42
CA GLY A 73 -1.50 5.49 8.79
C GLY A 73 -2.36 6.06 7.66
N VAL A 74 -2.06 5.67 6.42
CA VAL A 74 -2.67 6.19 5.19
C VAL A 74 -3.51 5.14 4.48
N ASP A 75 -4.38 5.59 3.57
CA ASP A 75 -5.18 4.68 2.76
C ASP A 75 -4.42 4.10 1.56
N PHE A 76 -5.09 3.24 0.78
CA PHE A 76 -4.48 2.63 -0.40
C PHE A 76 -4.10 3.65 -1.47
N LEU A 77 -4.90 4.70 -1.68
CA LEU A 77 -4.63 5.69 -2.72
C LEU A 77 -3.43 6.57 -2.36
N GLU A 78 -3.30 6.91 -1.08
CA GLU A 78 -2.15 7.64 -0.55
C GLU A 78 -0.89 6.79 -0.57
N SER A 79 -0.94 5.54 -0.09
CA SER A 79 0.21 4.62 -0.20
C SER A 79 0.61 4.35 -1.65
N LEU A 80 -0.36 4.27 -2.58
CA LEU A 80 -0.10 4.17 -4.01
C LEU A 80 0.71 5.37 -4.51
N LYS A 81 0.33 6.59 -4.15
CA LYS A 81 1.07 7.82 -4.53
C LYS A 81 2.48 7.84 -3.95
N ILE A 82 2.62 7.55 -2.65
CA ILE A 82 3.92 7.51 -1.96
C ILE A 82 4.87 6.54 -2.66
N LEU A 83 4.40 5.34 -2.99
CA LEU A 83 5.22 4.34 -3.66
C LEU A 83 5.41 4.63 -5.15
N ALA A 84 4.46 5.27 -5.82
CA ALA A 84 4.60 5.71 -7.20
C ALA A 84 5.69 6.77 -7.37
N ASP A 85 5.74 7.75 -6.47
CA ASP A 85 6.77 8.78 -6.44
C ASP A 85 8.16 8.16 -6.26
N ARG A 86 8.27 7.16 -5.36
CA ARG A 86 9.52 6.39 -5.18
C ARG A 86 9.89 5.55 -6.40
N ALA A 87 8.90 5.01 -7.11
CA ALA A 87 9.09 4.18 -8.30
C ALA A 87 9.29 5.00 -9.59
N GLY A 88 9.13 6.33 -9.54
CA GLY A 88 9.08 7.19 -10.74
C GLY A 88 7.94 6.81 -11.70
N VAL A 89 6.80 6.39 -11.15
CA VAL A 89 5.59 6.03 -11.90
C VAL A 89 4.59 7.16 -11.77
N GLU A 90 4.08 7.68 -12.88
CA GLU A 90 2.99 8.66 -12.81
C GLU A 90 1.69 7.97 -12.40
N VAL A 91 1.10 8.42 -11.29
CA VAL A 91 -0.28 8.07 -10.95
C VAL A 91 -1.18 9.00 -11.72
N GLU A 92 -1.94 8.46 -12.68
CA GLU A 92 -3.03 9.21 -13.30
C GLU A 92 -3.91 9.77 -12.19
N LYS A 93 -3.97 11.10 -12.09
CA LYS A 93 -4.88 11.75 -11.15
C LYS A 93 -6.28 11.29 -11.55
N ILE A 94 -6.99 10.65 -10.61
CA ILE A 94 -8.42 10.39 -10.79
C ILE A 94 -9.02 11.73 -11.18
N ASP A 95 -9.49 11.81 -12.43
CA ASP A 95 -10.04 13.04 -12.95
C ASP A 95 -11.31 13.34 -12.17
N LYS A 96 -11.17 14.21 -11.15
CA LYS A 96 -12.27 14.62 -10.28
C LYS A 96 -13.45 15.15 -11.11
N ASN A 97 -13.16 15.66 -12.31
CA ASN A 97 -14.17 16.13 -13.24
C ASN A 97 -15.05 14.98 -13.77
N ARG A 98 -14.46 13.82 -14.10
CA ARG A 98 -15.20 12.63 -14.54
C ARG A 98 -16.03 12.00 -13.41
N GLN A 99 -15.54 12.04 -12.17
CA GLN A 99 -16.32 11.59 -11.01
C GLN A 99 -17.49 12.53 -10.68
N ASN A 100 -17.26 13.85 -10.74
CA ASN A 100 -18.30 14.85 -10.55
C ASN A 100 -19.38 14.74 -11.63
N GLU A 101 -18.99 14.52 -12.89
CA GLU A 101 -19.95 14.34 -13.99
C GLU A 101 -20.82 13.10 -13.78
N ARG A 102 -20.23 11.98 -13.34
CA ARG A 102 -20.99 10.77 -13.02
C ARG A 102 -21.97 11.00 -11.85
N LEU A 103 -21.53 11.67 -10.78
CA LEU A 103 -22.39 12.02 -9.65
C LEU A 103 -23.56 12.90 -10.08
N ARG A 104 -23.28 13.89 -10.94
CA ARG A 104 -24.30 14.78 -11.51
C ARG A 104 -25.31 14.02 -12.38
N LEU A 105 -24.85 13.10 -13.22
CA LEU A 105 -25.73 12.25 -14.03
C LEU A 105 -26.62 11.36 -13.16
N LEU A 106 -26.08 10.77 -12.09
CA LEU A 106 -26.86 9.97 -11.15
C LEU A 106 -27.92 10.79 -10.42
N GLN A 107 -27.60 12.02 -10.02
CA GLN A 107 -28.57 12.95 -9.40
C GLN A 107 -29.72 13.28 -10.35
N LEU A 108 -29.42 13.58 -11.62
CA LEU A 108 -30.44 13.86 -12.62
C LEU A 108 -31.37 12.65 -12.86
N MET A 109 -30.81 11.44 -12.86
CA MET A 109 -31.60 10.21 -13.00
C MET A 109 -32.53 9.99 -11.80
N ASP A 110 -32.07 10.27 -10.57
CA ASP A 110 -32.87 10.14 -9.36
C ASP A 110 -33.98 11.20 -9.26
N GLU A 111 -33.71 12.43 -9.70
CA GLU A 111 -34.73 13.49 -9.80
C GLU A 111 -35.81 13.16 -10.83
N ALA A 112 -35.44 12.58 -11.97
CA ALA A 112 -36.40 12.19 -13.00
C ALA A 112 -37.36 11.09 -12.53
N VAL A 113 -36.88 10.14 -11.71
CA VAL A 113 -37.69 9.06 -11.13
C VAL A 113 -38.68 9.58 -10.06
N LYS A 114 -38.39 10.70 -9.40
CA LYS A 114 -39.25 11.29 -8.36
C LYS A 114 -40.36 12.19 -8.91
N LEU A 115 -40.37 12.44 -10.22
CA LEU A 115 -41.37 13.27 -10.89
C LEU A 115 -42.56 12.46 -11.45
N GLU A 116 -42.57 11.14 -11.24
CA GLU A 116 -43.70 10.22 -11.47
C GLU A 116 -44.45 9.92 -10.17
#